data_AF-A0A7G8FR19-F1
#
_entry.id   AF-A0A7G8FR19-F1
#
_cell.length_a   1.000
_cell.length_b   1.000
_cell.length_c   1.000
_cell.angle_alpha   90.00
_cell.angle_beta   90.00
_cell.angle_gamma   90.00
#
_symmetry.space_group_name_H-M   'P 1'
#
loop_
_entity.id
_entity.type
_entity.pdbx_description
1 polymer ?
#
loop_
_entity_poly.entity_id
_entity_poly.type
_entity_poly.pdbx_seq_one_letter_code
_entity_poly.pdbx_strand_id
1 'polypeptide(L)'
;MSDTSTQARLDQLAVHWNEAEIPRPSLDRWLAQFEADDHSIALRLLECIEMHSWARLLRECRLLHQRLCRDLAGDGFDVASFRDIDITRAFVCKSGDLIAYAYRKANRLPVTCFRSMDALLADPPADQDRRALVVLDDYIGTGSQFLFHFLARQPAHLNLLKRYAKVRLGAIVVHDDARQKWTLLQHRCFRDVMAIEEQELACIDFSGERERLITALAQLNWNDCGLLAAQKDFPVTAHPGLSQEERLALQHFLRKQQQKEGSGTTEFLLGHHSFFYGAPNALARVLLPLFKRVEDFTAYDSKTLVGLPAPIIDYDIDNPQAISYLR
;
A
#
# COMPACT_ATOMS: atom_id res chain seq x y z
N MET A 1 -22.04 29.48 -16.47
CA MET A 1 -21.70 28.28 -17.29
C MET A 1 -20.77 27.29 -16.58
N SER A 2 -20.12 27.64 -15.46
CA SER A 2 -19.23 26.75 -14.69
C SER A 2 -19.95 25.68 -13.85
N ASP A 3 -21.17 25.95 -13.39
CA ASP A 3 -21.86 25.08 -12.43
C ASP A 3 -22.29 23.73 -13.04
N THR A 4 -22.80 23.75 -14.28
CA THR A 4 -23.20 22.55 -15.02
C THR A 4 -21.99 21.65 -15.35
N SER A 5 -20.82 22.24 -15.64
CA SER A 5 -19.61 21.45 -15.88
C SER A 5 -19.06 20.81 -14.60
N THR A 6 -19.17 21.49 -13.46
CA THR A 6 -18.76 20.95 -12.15
C THR A 6 -19.63 19.77 -11.74
N GLN A 7 -20.96 19.91 -11.85
CA GLN A 7 -21.90 18.83 -11.52
C GLN A 7 -21.66 17.57 -12.36
N ALA A 8 -21.50 17.72 -13.68
CA ALA A 8 -21.23 16.60 -14.57
C ALA A 8 -19.93 15.86 -14.23
N ARG A 9 -18.86 16.59 -13.86
CA ARG A 9 -17.58 15.99 -13.43
C ARG A 9 -17.76 15.20 -12.14
N LEU A 10 -18.50 15.73 -11.17
CA LEU A 10 -18.74 15.05 -9.89
C LEU A 10 -19.60 13.78 -10.07
N ASP A 11 -20.60 13.81 -10.94
CA ASP A 11 -21.42 12.63 -11.27
C ASP A 11 -20.56 11.55 -11.95
N GLN A 12 -19.70 11.95 -12.88
CA GLN A 12 -18.74 11.04 -13.51
C GLN A 12 -17.77 10.43 -12.51
N LEU A 13 -17.26 11.22 -11.56
CA LEU A 13 -16.37 10.76 -10.49
C LEU A 13 -17.07 9.76 -9.57
N ALA A 14 -18.32 10.02 -9.16
CA ALA A 14 -19.09 9.11 -8.32
C ALA A 14 -19.27 7.73 -9.00
N VAL A 15 -19.57 7.72 -10.31
CA VAL A 15 -19.67 6.47 -11.07
C VAL A 15 -18.31 5.77 -11.19
N HIS A 16 -17.26 6.52 -11.53
CA HIS A 16 -15.90 5.98 -11.67
C HIS A 16 -15.39 5.34 -10.38
N TRP A 17 -15.64 6.00 -9.24
CA TRP A 17 -15.24 5.55 -7.92
C TRP A 17 -16.25 4.62 -7.25
N ASN A 18 -17.23 4.09 -8.00
CA ASN A 18 -18.32 3.28 -7.47
C ASN A 18 -19.12 4.04 -6.39
N GLU A 19 -20.30 4.53 -6.75
CA GLU A 19 -21.13 5.39 -5.90
C GLU A 19 -21.38 4.82 -4.49
N ALA A 20 -21.41 3.49 -4.33
CA ALA A 20 -21.55 2.85 -3.01
C ALA A 20 -20.32 3.05 -2.09
N GLU A 21 -19.14 3.26 -2.65
CA GLU A 21 -17.91 3.54 -1.91
C GLU A 21 -17.75 5.03 -1.63
N ILE A 22 -17.91 5.88 -2.66
CA ILE A 22 -17.81 7.34 -2.54
C ILE A 22 -19.05 7.99 -3.19
N PRO A 23 -20.12 8.20 -2.41
CA PRO A 23 -21.37 8.77 -2.91
C PRO A 23 -21.22 10.21 -3.40
N ARG A 24 -22.06 10.60 -4.37
CA ARG A 24 -22.13 11.96 -4.91
C ARG A 24 -22.22 13.07 -3.84
N PRO A 25 -23.03 12.93 -2.76
CA PRO A 25 -23.09 13.93 -1.69
C PRO A 25 -21.80 14.08 -0.87
N SER A 26 -20.94 13.05 -0.82
CA SER A 26 -19.64 13.15 -0.19
C SER A 26 -18.67 13.99 -1.03
N LEU A 27 -18.73 13.84 -2.35
CA LEU A 27 -17.96 14.67 -3.28
C LEU A 27 -18.40 16.15 -3.23
N ASP A 28 -19.71 16.43 -3.11
CA ASP A 28 -20.22 17.80 -2.91
C ASP A 28 -19.64 18.45 -1.66
N ARG A 29 -19.76 17.75 -0.51
CA ARG A 29 -19.28 18.27 0.78
C ARG A 29 -17.76 18.46 0.77
N TRP A 30 -17.04 17.54 0.16
CA TRP A 30 -15.60 17.65 -0.01
C TRP A 30 -15.21 18.86 -0.86
N LEU A 31 -15.88 19.09 -2.00
CA LEU A 31 -15.57 20.24 -2.85
C LEU A 31 -15.88 21.57 -2.16
N ALA A 32 -16.97 21.62 -1.39
CA ALA A 32 -17.41 22.80 -0.65
C ALA A 32 -16.41 23.30 0.42
N GLN A 33 -15.41 22.48 0.80
CA GLN A 33 -14.37 22.90 1.74
C GLN A 33 -13.33 23.85 1.10
N PHE A 34 -13.31 23.97 -0.22
CA PHE A 34 -12.36 24.79 -0.96
C PHE A 34 -12.96 26.11 -1.44
N GLU A 35 -12.08 27.10 -1.64
CA GLU A 35 -12.42 28.34 -2.33
C GLU A 35 -12.85 28.04 -3.77
N ALA A 36 -13.79 28.81 -4.31
CA ALA A 36 -14.37 28.56 -5.64
C ALA A 36 -13.30 28.49 -6.76
N ASP A 37 -12.25 29.30 -6.65
CA ASP A 37 -11.12 29.32 -7.60
C ASP A 37 -10.30 28.02 -7.56
N ASP A 38 -10.31 27.29 -6.43
CA ASP A 38 -9.62 26.01 -6.27
C ASP A 38 -10.48 24.81 -6.72
N HIS A 39 -11.78 24.99 -6.99
CA HIS A 39 -12.68 23.86 -7.30
C HIS A 39 -12.25 23.08 -8.54
N SER A 40 -11.84 23.78 -9.60
CA SER A 40 -11.45 23.13 -10.85
C SER A 40 -10.23 22.22 -10.67
N ILE A 41 -9.22 22.70 -9.92
CA ILE A 41 -7.98 21.96 -9.69
C ILE A 41 -8.16 20.86 -8.64
N ALA A 42 -9.03 21.06 -7.64
CA ALA A 42 -9.44 20.02 -6.70
C ALA A 42 -10.12 18.86 -7.45
N LEU A 43 -11.07 19.14 -8.33
CA LEU A 43 -11.67 18.09 -9.17
C LEU A 43 -10.64 17.40 -10.06
N ARG A 44 -9.67 18.15 -10.60
CA ARG A 44 -8.59 17.58 -11.41
C ARG A 44 -7.74 16.60 -10.61
N LEU A 45 -7.49 16.87 -9.33
CA LEU A 45 -6.83 15.92 -8.42
C LEU A 45 -7.59 14.60 -8.36
N LEU A 46 -8.91 14.64 -8.11
CA LEU A 46 -9.72 13.41 -8.03
C LEU A 46 -9.71 12.62 -9.35
N GLU A 47 -9.79 13.30 -10.48
CA GLU A 47 -9.73 12.67 -11.81
C GLU A 47 -8.40 12.02 -12.13
N CYS A 48 -7.32 12.42 -11.45
CA CYS A 48 -6.01 11.81 -11.58
C CYS A 48 -5.80 10.67 -10.58
N ILE A 49 -6.74 10.43 -9.67
CA ILE A 49 -6.65 9.36 -8.68
C ILE A 49 -7.43 8.13 -9.17
N GLU A 50 -6.73 7.01 -9.18
CA GLU A 50 -7.27 5.71 -9.48
C GLU A 50 -7.70 4.98 -8.21
N MET A 51 -9.02 4.86 -8.02
CA MET A 51 -9.59 4.24 -6.84
C MET A 51 -9.73 2.71 -6.98
N HIS A 52 -9.19 2.00 -6.01
CA HIS A 52 -9.37 0.56 -5.79
C HIS A 52 -10.57 0.34 -4.87
N SER A 53 -11.76 0.19 -5.47
CA SER A 53 -12.95 -0.32 -4.78
C SER A 53 -12.73 -1.75 -4.31
N TRP A 54 -13.57 -2.28 -3.42
CA TRP A 54 -13.46 -3.67 -2.99
C TRP A 54 -13.43 -4.66 -4.17
N ALA A 55 -14.36 -4.51 -5.11
CA ALA A 55 -14.43 -5.37 -6.29
C ALA A 55 -13.16 -5.28 -7.15
N ARG A 56 -12.57 -4.08 -7.25
CA ARG A 56 -11.30 -3.89 -7.95
C ARG A 56 -10.14 -4.51 -7.19
N LEU A 57 -10.05 -4.29 -5.88
CA LEU A 57 -9.03 -4.86 -5.00
C LEU A 57 -8.96 -6.38 -5.15
N LEU A 58 -10.10 -7.08 -5.16
CA LEU A 58 -10.11 -8.53 -5.38
C LEU A 58 -9.57 -8.94 -6.76
N ARG A 59 -9.77 -8.14 -7.81
CA ARG A 59 -9.17 -8.40 -9.13
C ARG A 59 -7.66 -8.19 -9.09
N GLU A 60 -7.21 -7.12 -8.45
CA GLU A 60 -5.77 -6.85 -8.30
C GLU A 60 -5.07 -7.91 -7.44
N CYS A 61 -5.72 -8.44 -6.40
CA CYS A 61 -5.22 -9.58 -5.63
C CYS A 61 -5.00 -10.82 -6.52
N ARG A 62 -5.88 -11.08 -7.50
CA ARG A 62 -5.70 -12.19 -8.45
C ARG A 62 -4.55 -11.92 -9.41
N LEU A 63 -4.41 -10.68 -9.88
CA LEU A 63 -3.31 -10.29 -10.75
C LEU A 63 -1.96 -10.41 -10.03
N LEU A 64 -1.87 -9.93 -8.78
CA LEU A 64 -0.69 -10.11 -7.93
C LEU A 64 -0.36 -11.60 -7.76
N HIS A 65 -1.36 -12.42 -7.48
CA HIS A 65 -1.19 -13.85 -7.29
C HIS A 65 -0.66 -14.56 -8.54
N GLN A 66 -1.19 -14.23 -9.73
CA GLN A 66 -0.68 -14.77 -10.99
C GLN A 66 0.79 -14.41 -11.21
N ARG A 67 1.17 -13.15 -10.93
CA ARG A 67 2.56 -12.68 -11.07
C ARG A 67 3.48 -13.39 -10.07
N LEU A 68 3.05 -13.51 -8.81
CA LEU A 68 3.77 -14.22 -7.77
C LEU A 68 3.97 -15.70 -8.12
N CYS A 69 2.92 -16.40 -8.55
CA CYS A 69 3.02 -17.80 -8.91
C CYS A 69 3.96 -18.02 -10.10
N ARG A 70 3.92 -17.16 -11.11
CA ARG A 70 4.85 -17.23 -12.24
C ARG A 70 6.30 -17.05 -11.80
N ASP A 71 6.54 -16.08 -10.93
CA ASP A 71 7.87 -15.78 -10.41
C ASP A 71 8.43 -16.93 -9.54
N LEU A 72 7.65 -17.39 -8.56
CA LEU A 72 8.03 -18.52 -7.69
C LEU A 72 8.15 -19.84 -8.45
N ALA A 73 7.30 -20.10 -9.44
CA ALA A 73 7.43 -21.29 -10.30
C ALA A 73 8.72 -21.23 -11.13
N GLY A 74 9.13 -20.04 -11.59
CA GLY A 74 10.43 -19.84 -12.25
C GLY A 74 11.61 -20.18 -11.35
N ASP A 75 11.47 -19.97 -10.04
CA ASP A 75 12.43 -20.41 -9.02
C ASP A 75 12.24 -21.87 -8.59
N GLY A 76 11.21 -22.58 -9.07
CA GLY A 76 11.00 -24.01 -8.82
C GLY A 76 10.24 -24.36 -7.54
N PHE A 77 9.42 -23.45 -7.00
CA PHE A 77 8.51 -23.72 -5.87
C PHE A 77 7.18 -24.32 -6.34
N ASP A 78 6.52 -25.10 -5.47
CA ASP A 78 5.21 -25.70 -5.76
C ASP A 78 4.05 -24.70 -5.53
N VAL A 79 3.77 -23.92 -6.56
CA VAL A 79 2.68 -22.94 -6.59
C VAL A 79 1.29 -23.56 -6.78
N ALA A 80 1.17 -24.88 -6.95
CA ALA A 80 -0.13 -25.54 -7.01
C ALA A 80 -0.60 -25.95 -5.61
N SER A 81 0.32 -26.45 -4.77
CA SER A 81 -0.01 -26.90 -3.41
C SER A 81 0.35 -25.90 -2.31
N PHE A 82 1.24 -24.93 -2.58
CA PHE A 82 1.73 -23.94 -1.60
C PHE A 82 2.33 -24.58 -0.32
N ARG A 83 2.89 -25.80 -0.43
CA ARG A 83 3.46 -26.51 0.73
C ARG A 83 4.78 -25.94 1.22
N ASP A 84 5.55 -25.35 0.32
CA ASP A 84 6.87 -24.77 0.51
C ASP A 84 6.85 -23.23 0.48
N ILE A 85 5.66 -22.62 0.60
CA ILE A 85 5.45 -21.18 0.56
C ILE A 85 4.72 -20.73 1.82
N ASP A 86 5.40 -19.94 2.64
CA ASP A 86 4.78 -19.25 3.76
C ASP A 86 4.34 -17.85 3.33
N ILE A 87 3.15 -17.44 3.75
CA ILE A 87 2.61 -16.11 3.52
C ILE A 87 2.47 -15.39 4.86
N THR A 88 2.99 -14.18 4.95
CA THR A 88 2.84 -13.28 6.09
C THR A 88 2.49 -11.88 5.57
N ARG A 89 2.36 -10.93 6.48
CA ARG A 89 2.20 -9.50 6.22
C ARG A 89 3.32 -8.74 6.91
N ALA A 90 3.80 -7.67 6.28
CA ALA A 90 4.92 -6.89 6.80
C ALA A 90 4.58 -6.27 8.16
N PHE A 91 3.33 -5.80 8.33
CA PHE A 91 2.89 -5.14 9.53
C PHE A 91 1.56 -5.72 10.02
N VAL A 92 1.46 -5.89 11.34
CA VAL A 92 0.18 -6.14 12.03
C VAL A 92 -0.56 -4.81 12.19
N CYS A 93 -0.72 -4.10 11.08
CA CYS A 93 -1.59 -2.94 10.99
C CYS A 93 -2.86 -3.34 10.26
N LYS A 94 -3.93 -2.57 10.46
CA LYS A 94 -5.28 -2.96 10.01
C LYS A 94 -5.40 -3.14 8.50
N SER A 95 -4.64 -2.39 7.70
CA SER A 95 -4.59 -2.57 6.25
C SER A 95 -3.86 -3.85 5.83
N GLY A 96 -2.77 -4.22 6.51
CA GLY A 96 -2.07 -5.49 6.33
C GLY A 96 -2.96 -6.72 6.59
N ASP A 97 -3.89 -6.57 7.52
CA ASP A 97 -4.90 -7.58 7.83
C ASP A 97 -5.94 -7.73 6.72
N LEU A 98 -6.47 -6.60 6.28
CA LEU A 98 -7.45 -6.52 5.21
C LEU A 98 -6.89 -7.09 3.90
N ILE A 99 -5.65 -6.75 3.54
CA ILE A 99 -5.06 -7.23 2.29
C ILE A 99 -4.77 -8.72 2.33
N ALA A 100 -4.28 -9.26 3.45
CA ALA A 100 -4.09 -10.69 3.60
C ALA A 100 -5.43 -11.45 3.47
N TYR A 101 -6.50 -10.91 4.06
CA TYR A 101 -7.85 -11.45 3.93
C TYR A 101 -8.35 -11.41 2.48
N ALA A 102 -8.28 -10.25 1.83
CA ALA A 102 -8.72 -10.04 0.46
C ALA A 102 -7.94 -10.95 -0.50
N TYR A 103 -6.62 -11.02 -0.35
CA TYR A 103 -5.74 -11.87 -1.16
C TYR A 103 -6.08 -13.36 -1.01
N ARG A 104 -6.24 -13.84 0.23
CA ARG A 104 -6.65 -15.23 0.50
C ARG A 104 -7.98 -15.55 -0.16
N LYS A 105 -8.99 -14.70 0.06
CA LYS A 105 -10.36 -14.91 -0.44
C LYS A 105 -10.41 -14.86 -1.97
N ALA A 106 -9.74 -13.89 -2.59
CA ALA A 106 -9.71 -13.72 -4.03
C ALA A 106 -9.10 -14.92 -4.76
N ASN A 107 -8.12 -15.59 -4.13
CA ASN A 107 -7.33 -16.69 -4.70
C ASN A 107 -7.66 -18.06 -4.11
N ARG A 108 -8.64 -18.15 -3.20
CA ARG A 108 -9.10 -19.39 -2.55
C ARG A 108 -7.98 -20.19 -1.86
N LEU A 109 -7.03 -19.48 -1.27
CA LEU A 109 -5.91 -20.10 -0.57
C LEU A 109 -6.34 -20.61 0.81
N PRO A 110 -5.83 -21.76 1.26
CA PRO A 110 -6.13 -22.25 2.61
C PRO A 110 -5.48 -21.34 3.65
N VAL A 111 -6.13 -21.21 4.82
CA VAL A 111 -5.60 -20.41 5.93
C VAL A 111 -4.24 -20.89 6.42
N THR A 112 -3.94 -22.18 6.24
CA THR A 112 -2.69 -22.80 6.68
C THR A 112 -1.45 -22.26 5.98
N CYS A 113 -1.58 -21.62 4.81
CA CYS A 113 -0.47 -20.93 4.15
C CYS A 113 -0.10 -19.60 4.82
N PHE A 114 -0.98 -19.06 5.68
CA PHE A 114 -0.80 -17.77 6.33
C PHE A 114 -0.25 -17.98 7.74
N ARG A 115 0.87 -17.32 8.03
CA ARG A 115 1.59 -17.42 9.31
C ARG A 115 1.77 -16.00 9.86
N SER A 116 1.58 -15.81 11.17
CA SER A 116 1.98 -14.57 11.82
C SER A 116 3.50 -14.52 11.96
N MET A 117 4.06 -13.31 12.11
CA MET A 117 5.48 -13.16 12.39
C MET A 117 5.91 -13.90 13.66
N ASP A 118 5.10 -13.84 14.73
CA ASP A 118 5.39 -14.58 15.96
C ASP A 118 5.46 -16.09 15.73
N ALA A 119 4.54 -16.64 14.91
CA ALA A 119 4.56 -18.05 14.57
C ALA A 119 5.80 -18.43 13.74
N LEU A 120 6.18 -17.58 12.78
CA LEU A 120 7.39 -17.81 11.98
C LEU A 120 8.68 -17.68 12.80
N LEU A 121 8.70 -16.82 13.82
CA LEU A 121 9.83 -16.67 14.74
C LEU A 121 9.92 -17.83 15.74
N ALA A 122 8.78 -18.34 16.20
CA ALA A 122 8.72 -19.48 17.12
C ALA A 122 9.04 -20.81 16.41
N ASP A 123 8.61 -20.97 15.16
CA ASP A 123 8.80 -22.16 14.34
C ASP A 123 9.36 -21.78 12.95
N PRO A 124 10.63 -21.31 12.89
CA PRO A 124 11.27 -20.96 11.63
C PRO A 124 11.58 -22.21 10.80
N PRO A 125 11.68 -22.09 9.46
CA PRO A 125 12.15 -23.19 8.63
C PRO A 125 13.48 -23.75 9.11
N ALA A 126 13.63 -25.07 8.98
CA ALA A 126 14.92 -25.74 9.17
C ALA A 126 15.89 -25.30 8.05
N ASP A 127 17.19 -25.27 8.34
CA ASP A 127 18.20 -24.75 7.39
C ASP A 127 18.26 -25.55 6.06
N GLN A 128 17.79 -26.80 6.08
CA GLN A 128 17.71 -27.68 4.90
C GLN A 128 16.38 -27.57 4.14
N ASP A 129 15.37 -26.92 4.71
CA ASP A 129 14.06 -26.79 4.08
C ASP A 129 14.05 -25.63 3.10
N ARG A 130 13.98 -25.96 1.81
CA ARG A 130 13.87 -24.97 0.76
C ARG A 130 12.45 -24.37 0.72
N ARG A 131 12.22 -23.28 1.47
CA ARG A 131 10.95 -22.55 1.50
C ARG A 131 11.06 -21.12 0.96
N ALA A 132 9.95 -20.60 0.45
CA ALA A 132 9.79 -19.20 0.09
C ALA A 132 8.93 -18.47 1.14
N LEU A 133 9.27 -17.22 1.42
CA LEU A 133 8.45 -16.32 2.22
C LEU A 133 7.82 -15.25 1.34
N VAL A 134 6.51 -15.08 1.42
CA VAL A 134 5.76 -14.01 0.78
C VAL A 134 5.26 -13.06 1.85
N VAL A 135 5.68 -11.81 1.79
CA VAL A 135 5.25 -10.73 2.67
C VAL A 135 4.27 -9.86 1.88
N LEU A 136 3.01 -9.80 2.32
CA LEU A 136 1.97 -9.03 1.66
C LEU A 136 1.84 -7.62 2.24
N ASP A 137 1.52 -6.67 1.36
CA ASP A 137 1.13 -5.30 1.68
C ASP A 137 0.05 -4.80 0.71
N ASP A 138 -0.67 -3.74 1.06
CA ASP A 138 -1.59 -3.09 0.13
C ASP A 138 -0.86 -2.10 -0.78
N TYR A 139 -0.05 -1.25 -0.19
CA TYR A 139 0.66 -0.16 -0.86
C TYR A 139 2.09 -0.02 -0.35
N ILE A 140 3.06 0.03 -1.27
CA ILE A 140 4.46 0.32 -0.95
C ILE A 140 4.86 1.62 -1.63
N GLY A 141 5.00 2.70 -0.85
CA GLY A 141 5.46 4.01 -1.30
C GLY A 141 6.98 4.08 -1.44
N THR A 142 7.67 4.38 -0.34
CA THR A 142 9.15 4.45 -0.29
C THR A 142 9.81 3.09 -0.07
N GLY A 143 9.07 2.10 0.43
CA GLY A 143 9.63 0.85 0.96
C GLY A 143 10.30 0.98 2.34
N SER A 144 10.35 2.18 2.93
CA SER A 144 11.04 2.47 4.20
C SER A 144 10.55 1.60 5.35
N GLN A 145 9.23 1.38 5.43
CA GLN A 145 8.64 0.56 6.48
C GLN A 145 9.22 -0.86 6.44
N PHE A 146 9.18 -1.54 5.29
CA PHE A 146 9.76 -2.87 5.16
C PHE A 146 11.28 -2.86 5.41
N LEU A 147 12.01 -1.98 4.73
CA LEU A 147 13.48 -2.00 4.76
C LEU A 147 14.06 -1.64 6.14
N PHE A 148 13.50 -0.63 6.80
CA PHE A 148 14.12 -0.08 8.01
C PHE A 148 13.35 -0.41 9.29
N HIS A 149 12.02 -0.49 9.26
CA HIS A 149 11.26 -0.86 10.47
C HIS A 149 11.12 -2.37 10.62
N PHE A 150 10.74 -3.08 9.55
CA PHE A 150 10.52 -4.51 9.61
C PHE A 150 11.83 -5.30 9.54
N LEU A 151 12.81 -4.85 8.76
CA LEU A 151 14.04 -5.60 8.52
C LEU A 151 15.23 -5.04 9.32
N ALA A 152 15.76 -3.87 8.95
CA ALA A 152 17.07 -3.43 9.44
C ALA A 152 17.13 -3.14 10.94
N ARG A 153 16.01 -2.72 11.55
CA ARG A 153 15.92 -2.49 13.01
C ARG A 153 15.49 -3.73 13.80
N GLN A 154 15.17 -4.85 13.15
CA GLN A 154 14.67 -6.07 13.80
C GLN A 154 15.59 -7.26 13.48
N PRO A 155 16.64 -7.50 14.28
CA PRO A 155 17.58 -8.61 14.05
C PRO A 155 16.91 -9.98 13.95
N ALA A 156 15.83 -10.22 14.71
CA ALA A 156 15.08 -11.47 14.67
C ALA A 156 14.43 -11.70 13.30
N HIS A 157 13.82 -10.66 12.71
CA HIS A 157 13.23 -10.75 11.37
C HIS A 157 14.31 -10.96 10.31
N LEU A 158 15.42 -10.22 10.38
CA LEU A 158 16.55 -10.39 9.47
C LEU A 158 17.09 -11.83 9.49
N ASN A 159 17.30 -12.40 10.68
CA ASN A 159 17.75 -13.77 10.84
C ASN A 159 16.74 -14.79 10.30
N LEU A 160 15.45 -14.54 10.52
CA LEU A 160 14.38 -15.37 9.96
C LEU A 160 14.40 -15.33 8.42
N LEU A 161 14.44 -14.15 7.81
CA LEU A 161 14.42 -13.98 6.36
C LEU A 161 15.61 -14.67 5.68
N LYS A 162 16.78 -14.70 6.33
CA LYS A 162 17.97 -15.42 5.84
C LYS A 162 17.81 -16.94 5.76
N ARG A 163 16.83 -17.52 6.47
CA ARG A 163 16.53 -18.96 6.40
C ARG A 163 15.68 -19.34 5.21
N TYR A 164 14.98 -18.38 4.60
CA TYR A 164 14.19 -18.64 3.41
C TYR A 164 15.07 -18.62 2.18
N ALA A 165 14.86 -19.58 1.27
CA ALA A 165 15.58 -19.64 0.00
C ALA A 165 15.22 -18.46 -0.92
N LYS A 166 13.98 -17.95 -0.82
CA LYS A 166 13.51 -16.77 -1.52
C LYS A 166 12.57 -15.97 -0.64
N VAL A 167 12.65 -14.64 -0.75
CA VAL A 167 11.72 -13.71 -0.10
C VAL A 167 11.02 -12.88 -1.18
N ARG A 168 9.71 -12.70 -1.07
CA ARG A 168 8.92 -11.86 -1.96
C ARG A 168 8.13 -10.85 -1.16
N LEU A 169 8.36 -9.58 -1.43
CA LEU A 169 7.49 -8.51 -0.97
C LEU A 169 6.47 -8.24 -2.07
N GLY A 170 5.22 -8.57 -1.83
CA GLY A 170 4.13 -8.44 -2.79
C GLY A 170 3.12 -7.40 -2.34
N ALA A 171 2.83 -6.41 -3.18
CA ALA A 171 1.78 -5.44 -2.90
C ALA A 171 0.79 -5.26 -4.05
N ILE A 172 -0.38 -4.69 -3.78
CA ILE A 172 -1.30 -4.31 -4.86
C ILE A 172 -0.67 -3.20 -5.68
N VAL A 173 -0.16 -2.18 -5.00
CA VAL A 173 0.47 -1.03 -5.64
C VAL A 173 1.89 -0.84 -5.10
N VAL A 174 2.84 -0.62 -6.00
CA VAL A 174 4.23 -0.27 -5.64
C VAL A 174 4.66 0.96 -6.43
N HIS A 175 5.03 2.01 -5.68
CA HIS A 175 5.52 3.28 -6.20
C HIS A 175 6.95 3.19 -6.72
N ASP A 176 7.31 4.08 -7.62
CA ASP A 176 8.63 4.10 -8.27
C ASP A 176 9.79 4.28 -7.30
N ASP A 177 9.62 5.05 -6.23
CA ASP A 177 10.65 5.26 -5.22
C ASP A 177 11.09 3.93 -4.54
N ALA A 178 10.12 3.09 -4.15
CA ALA A 178 10.43 1.77 -3.62
C ALA A 178 11.16 0.88 -4.65
N ARG A 179 10.79 0.97 -5.93
CA ARG A 179 11.45 0.20 -7.02
C ARG A 179 12.87 0.66 -7.26
N GLN A 180 13.13 1.96 -7.18
CA GLN A 180 14.47 2.52 -7.27
C GLN A 180 15.35 1.98 -6.13
N LYS A 181 14.88 2.07 -4.88
CA LYS A 181 15.61 1.49 -3.74
C LYS A 181 15.83 -0.02 -3.92
N TRP A 182 14.82 -0.76 -4.37
CA TRP A 182 14.95 -2.20 -4.60
C TRP A 182 16.02 -2.56 -5.63
N THR A 183 16.07 -1.83 -6.74
CA THR A 183 17.10 -1.99 -7.78
C THR A 183 18.50 -1.75 -7.20
N LEU A 184 18.66 -0.68 -6.43
CA LEU A 184 19.94 -0.37 -5.77
C LEU A 184 20.36 -1.47 -4.77
N LEU A 185 19.41 -2.04 -4.03
CA LEU A 185 19.67 -3.16 -3.12
C LEU A 185 20.20 -4.39 -3.86
N GLN A 186 19.63 -4.74 -5.02
CA GLN A 186 20.10 -5.84 -5.87
C GLN A 186 21.52 -5.59 -6.42
N HIS A 187 21.87 -4.32 -6.68
CA HIS A 187 23.23 -3.91 -7.05
C HIS A 187 24.18 -3.69 -5.87
N ARG A 188 23.73 -3.98 -4.63
CA ARG A 188 24.51 -3.80 -3.39
C ARG A 188 24.91 -2.34 -3.12
N CYS A 189 24.16 -1.39 -3.67
CA CYS A 189 24.31 0.05 -3.49
C CYS A 189 23.65 0.53 -2.17
N PHE A 190 24.01 -0.08 -1.04
CA PHE A 190 23.32 0.15 0.26
C PHE A 190 23.46 1.59 0.77
N ARG A 191 24.59 2.26 0.49
CA ARG A 191 24.80 3.66 0.86
C ARG A 191 23.89 4.59 0.09
N ASP A 192 23.60 4.30 -1.18
CA ASP A 192 22.70 5.09 -2.02
C ASP A 192 21.26 4.93 -1.56
N VAL A 193 20.85 3.71 -1.18
CA VAL A 193 19.53 3.46 -0.57
C VAL A 193 19.37 4.28 0.72
N MET A 194 20.40 4.32 1.56
CA MET A 194 20.39 5.12 2.79
C MET A 194 20.34 6.62 2.50
N ALA A 195 21.05 7.10 1.48
CA ALA A 195 21.01 8.51 1.08
C ALA A 195 19.61 8.93 0.60
N ILE A 196 18.92 8.08 -0.16
CA ILE A 196 17.53 8.31 -0.56
C ILE A 196 16.63 8.35 0.68
N GLU A 197 16.79 7.42 1.62
CA GLU A 197 16.02 7.43 2.88
C GLU A 197 16.21 8.72 3.68
N GLU A 198 17.46 9.18 3.84
CA GLU A 198 17.78 10.43 4.53
C GLU A 198 17.15 11.65 3.84
N GLN A 199 17.08 11.64 2.51
CA GLN A 199 16.45 12.71 1.73
C GLN A 199 14.92 12.72 1.88
N GLU A 200 14.30 11.54 1.81
CA GLU A 200 12.84 11.39 1.92
C GLU A 200 12.33 11.70 3.33
N LEU A 201 13.14 11.40 4.35
CA LEU A 201 12.83 11.62 5.76
C LEU A 201 13.77 12.66 6.38
N ALA A 202 13.92 13.81 5.72
CA ALA A 202 14.82 14.90 6.13
C ALA A 202 14.60 15.44 7.55
N CYS A 203 13.46 15.16 8.18
CA CYS A 203 13.16 15.51 9.56
C CYS A 203 13.69 14.49 10.60
N ILE A 204 14.21 13.36 10.17
CA ILE A 204 14.75 12.29 11.02
C ILE A 204 16.28 12.31 10.93
N ASP A 205 16.95 12.35 12.08
CA ASP A 205 18.40 12.21 12.14
C ASP A 205 18.79 10.72 12.19
N PHE A 206 19.36 10.24 11.09
CA PHE A 206 19.86 8.87 10.96
C PHE A 206 21.33 8.70 11.38
N SER A 207 22.05 9.79 11.71
CA SER A 207 23.51 9.75 11.91
C SER A 207 23.95 8.69 12.93
N GLY A 208 23.19 8.53 14.02
CA GLY A 208 23.47 7.56 15.08
C GLY A 208 23.21 6.09 14.72
N GLU A 209 22.48 5.79 13.65
CA GLU A 209 22.15 4.41 13.25
C GLU A 209 22.49 4.05 11.80
N ARG A 210 22.93 5.02 11.01
CA ARG A 210 23.21 4.89 9.57
C ARG A 210 24.01 3.64 9.22
N GLU A 211 25.20 3.48 9.79
CA GLU A 211 26.09 2.35 9.48
C GLU A 211 25.50 1.01 9.95
N ARG A 212 24.73 1.01 11.05
CA ARG A 212 24.02 -0.18 11.53
C ARG A 212 22.94 -0.60 10.54
N LEU A 213 22.13 0.35 10.04
CA LEU A 213 21.08 0.08 9.06
C LEU A 213 21.66 -0.44 7.74
N ILE A 214 22.72 0.20 7.23
CA ILE A 214 23.44 -0.25 6.04
C ILE A 214 23.96 -1.68 6.22
N THR A 215 24.59 -1.95 7.36
CA THR A 215 25.13 -3.28 7.67
C THR A 215 24.02 -4.33 7.76
N ALA A 216 22.86 -3.98 8.32
CA ALA A 216 21.72 -4.89 8.38
C ALA A 216 21.14 -5.20 6.99
N LEU A 217 20.98 -4.20 6.13
CA LEU A 217 20.55 -4.40 4.73
C LEU A 217 21.52 -5.30 3.96
N ALA A 218 22.84 -5.14 4.20
CA ALA A 218 23.86 -5.93 3.53
C ALA A 218 23.89 -7.43 3.92
N GLN A 219 23.17 -7.83 4.97
CA GLN A 219 23.12 -9.23 5.42
C GLN A 219 22.14 -10.11 4.64
N LEU A 220 21.22 -9.52 3.87
CA LEU A 220 20.35 -10.27 2.95
C LEU A 220 20.98 -10.39 1.56
N ASN A 221 20.77 -11.53 0.91
CA ASN A 221 21.00 -11.65 -0.52
C ASN A 221 19.80 -11.07 -1.28
N TRP A 222 19.92 -9.83 -1.74
CA TRP A 222 18.84 -9.16 -2.46
C TRP A 222 18.53 -9.76 -3.84
N ASN A 223 19.42 -10.58 -4.40
CA ASN A 223 19.11 -11.35 -5.62
C ASN A 223 18.14 -12.50 -5.35
N ASP A 224 17.99 -12.92 -4.09
CA ASP A 224 16.97 -13.88 -3.66
C ASP A 224 15.68 -13.20 -3.19
N CYS A 225 15.67 -11.86 -3.19
CA CYS A 225 14.54 -11.04 -2.77
C CYS A 225 13.87 -10.38 -3.99
N GLY A 226 12.55 -10.52 -4.11
CA GLY A 226 11.77 -9.91 -5.20
C GLY A 226 10.73 -8.90 -4.68
N LEU A 227 10.56 -7.80 -5.41
CA LEU A 227 9.48 -6.84 -5.20
C LEU A 227 8.45 -6.99 -6.33
N LEU A 228 7.26 -7.44 -5.95
CA LEU A 228 6.17 -7.76 -6.87
C LEU A 228 5.00 -6.82 -6.64
N ALA A 229 4.34 -6.43 -7.72
CA ALA A 229 3.15 -5.58 -7.66
C ALA A 229 2.09 -6.03 -8.64
N ALA A 230 0.81 -5.76 -8.37
CA ALA A 230 -0.23 -5.79 -9.39
C ALA A 230 -0.17 -4.52 -10.27
N GLN A 231 0.05 -3.37 -9.65
CA GLN A 231 0.11 -2.06 -10.29
C GLN A 231 1.40 -1.31 -9.95
N LYS A 232 1.71 -0.34 -10.80
CA LYS A 232 2.86 0.55 -10.65
C LYS A 232 2.33 1.94 -10.32
N ASP A 233 2.89 2.58 -9.31
CA ASP A 233 2.53 3.96 -8.95
C ASP A 233 3.64 4.96 -9.27
N PHE A 234 3.25 6.23 -9.38
CA PHE A 234 4.05 7.42 -9.55
C PHE A 234 3.28 8.61 -8.92
N PRO A 235 3.93 9.74 -8.65
CA PRO A 235 3.25 10.86 -7.99
C PRO A 235 2.06 11.36 -8.82
N VAL A 236 0.92 11.68 -8.18
CA VAL A 236 -0.30 12.16 -8.85
C VAL A 236 -0.05 13.42 -9.70
N THR A 237 0.92 14.24 -9.30
CA THR A 237 1.36 15.43 -10.06
C THR A 237 2.12 15.10 -11.34
N ALA A 238 2.58 13.86 -11.52
CA ALA A 238 3.20 13.33 -12.73
C ALA A 238 2.20 12.61 -13.65
N HIS A 239 0.89 12.65 -13.34
CA HIS A 239 -0.12 11.96 -14.13
C HIS A 239 -0.08 12.37 -15.62
N PRO A 240 -0.10 11.41 -16.56
CA PRO A 240 0.10 11.69 -18.00
C PRO A 240 -1.03 12.54 -18.59
N GLY A 241 -2.21 12.52 -17.98
CA GLY A 241 -3.34 13.36 -18.37
C GLY A 241 -3.22 14.85 -17.97
N LEU A 242 -2.20 15.25 -17.21
CA LEU A 242 -1.99 16.64 -16.81
C LEU A 242 -1.09 17.38 -17.80
N SER A 243 -1.53 18.55 -18.25
CA SER A 243 -0.68 19.53 -18.91
C SER A 243 0.34 20.15 -17.95
N GLN A 244 1.38 20.80 -18.46
CA GLN A 244 2.39 21.43 -17.60
C GLN A 244 1.79 22.49 -16.66
N GLU A 245 0.82 23.28 -17.15
CA GLU A 245 0.12 24.29 -16.35
C GLU A 245 -0.72 23.63 -15.25
N GLU A 246 -1.47 22.58 -15.57
CA GLU A 246 -2.25 21.83 -14.58
C GLU A 246 -1.36 21.18 -13.52
N ARG A 247 -0.18 20.67 -13.90
CA ARG A 247 0.78 20.12 -12.93
C ARG A 247 1.24 21.18 -11.93
N LEU A 248 1.59 22.37 -12.41
CA LEU A 248 2.01 23.48 -11.55
C LEU A 248 0.87 23.97 -10.66
N ALA A 249 -0.34 24.08 -11.21
CA ALA A 249 -1.53 24.44 -10.46
C ALA A 249 -1.86 23.41 -9.38
N LEU A 250 -1.74 22.11 -9.69
CA LEU A 250 -2.00 21.03 -8.74
C LEU A 250 -0.97 21.01 -7.61
N GLN A 251 0.32 21.17 -7.94
CA GLN A 251 1.38 21.32 -6.93
C GLN A 251 1.11 22.54 -6.04
N HIS A 252 0.78 23.69 -6.63
CA HIS A 252 0.47 24.89 -5.84
C HIS A 252 -0.72 24.67 -4.91
N PHE A 253 -1.80 24.05 -5.42
CA PHE A 253 -2.97 23.69 -4.63
C PHE A 253 -2.60 22.78 -3.45
N LEU A 254 -1.86 21.70 -3.69
CA LEU A 254 -1.44 20.76 -2.64
C LEU A 254 -0.57 21.45 -1.57
N ARG A 255 0.39 22.30 -1.96
CA ARG A 255 1.17 23.13 -1.01
C ARG A 255 0.30 24.06 -0.19
N LYS A 256 -0.65 24.75 -0.84
CA LYS A 256 -1.60 25.66 -0.17
C LYS A 256 -2.39 24.91 0.91
N GLN A 257 -2.88 23.71 0.60
CA GLN A 257 -3.60 22.88 1.58
C GLN A 257 -2.68 22.38 2.71
N GLN A 258 -1.47 21.92 2.41
CA GLN A 258 -0.50 21.49 3.42
C GLN A 258 -0.14 22.60 4.41
N GLN A 259 0.05 23.83 3.92
CA GLN A 259 0.33 24.99 4.76
C GLN A 259 -0.86 25.36 5.66
N LYS A 260 -2.09 25.28 5.14
CA LYS A 260 -3.32 25.54 5.93
C LYS A 260 -3.51 24.56 7.08
N GLU A 261 -3.12 23.30 6.89
CA GLU A 261 -3.34 22.23 7.88
C GLU A 261 -2.18 22.02 8.87
N GLY A 262 -1.07 22.76 8.73
CA GLY A 262 0.04 22.74 9.68
C GLY A 262 0.81 21.42 9.76
N SER A 263 0.72 20.55 8.74
CA SER A 263 1.40 19.24 8.73
C SER A 263 2.13 18.98 7.42
N GLY A 264 3.37 18.47 7.51
CA GLY A 264 4.21 18.14 6.37
C GLY A 264 3.95 16.74 5.82
N THR A 265 2.88 16.53 5.07
CA THR A 265 2.87 15.39 4.13
C THR A 265 3.81 15.69 2.99
N THR A 266 4.70 14.77 2.67
CA THR A 266 5.65 14.92 1.58
C THR A 266 4.95 14.72 0.23
N GLU A 267 4.94 15.77 -0.62
CA GLU A 267 4.26 15.76 -1.93
C GLU A 267 4.68 14.62 -2.85
N PHE A 268 5.90 14.10 -2.69
CA PHE A 268 6.44 13.03 -3.54
C PHE A 268 5.80 11.65 -3.27
N LEU A 269 5.17 11.44 -2.11
CA LEU A 269 4.47 10.17 -1.78
C LEU A 269 3.00 10.18 -2.11
N LEU A 270 2.49 11.28 -2.66
CA LEU A 270 1.12 11.38 -3.11
C LEU A 270 0.94 10.54 -4.38
N GLY A 271 0.74 9.24 -4.20
CA GLY A 271 0.51 8.29 -5.29
C GLY A 271 -0.78 8.60 -6.03
N HIS A 272 -0.86 8.16 -7.28
CA HIS A 272 -2.08 8.28 -8.06
C HIS A 272 -3.07 7.14 -7.77
N HIS A 273 -2.69 6.07 -7.08
CA HIS A 273 -3.64 5.06 -6.63
C HIS A 273 -4.13 5.30 -5.19
N SER A 274 -5.38 4.93 -4.91
CA SER A 274 -5.94 4.95 -3.56
C SER A 274 -6.94 3.83 -3.36
N PHE A 275 -7.18 3.43 -2.12
CA PHE A 275 -8.12 2.35 -1.79
C PHE A 275 -9.37 2.93 -1.15
N PHE A 276 -10.51 2.24 -1.24
CA PHE A 276 -11.80 2.70 -0.67
C PHE A 276 -11.74 3.02 0.84
N TYR A 277 -10.75 2.47 1.54
CA TYR A 277 -10.49 2.70 2.97
C TYR A 277 -9.37 3.72 3.25
N GLY A 278 -8.92 4.42 2.21
CA GLY A 278 -7.85 5.41 2.28
C GLY A 278 -6.55 4.80 2.80
N ALA A 279 -5.63 4.38 1.92
CA ALA A 279 -4.28 4.03 2.37
C ALA A 279 -3.57 5.34 2.79
N PRO A 280 -3.48 5.65 4.10
CA PRO A 280 -3.29 7.02 4.57
C PRO A 280 -1.85 7.52 4.33
N ASN A 281 -0.91 6.62 4.05
CA ASN A 281 0.50 6.95 3.87
C ASN A 281 0.85 7.45 2.46
N ALA A 282 -0.09 7.37 1.50
CA ALA A 282 0.11 7.79 0.11
C ALA A 282 -1.00 8.69 -0.44
N LEU A 283 -2.02 8.96 0.38
CA LEU A 283 -3.15 9.80 0.03
C LEU A 283 -2.90 11.24 0.49
N ALA A 284 -3.22 12.20 -0.38
CA ALA A 284 -3.20 13.61 0.04
C ALA A 284 -4.19 13.82 1.18
N ARG A 285 -3.78 14.46 2.28
CA ARG A 285 -4.66 14.65 3.45
C ARG A 285 -5.99 15.29 3.11
N VAL A 286 -5.95 16.21 2.15
CA VAL A 286 -7.12 16.88 1.60
C VAL A 286 -8.19 15.91 1.09
N LEU A 287 -7.82 14.70 0.69
CA LEU A 287 -8.70 13.64 0.21
C LEU A 287 -9.22 12.71 1.32
N LEU A 288 -8.59 12.68 2.50
CA LEU A 288 -8.99 11.80 3.61
C LEU A 288 -10.48 11.85 3.95
N PRO A 289 -11.18 13.01 3.91
CA PRO A 289 -12.61 13.07 4.20
C PRO A 289 -13.50 12.24 3.26
N LEU A 290 -13.00 11.83 2.10
CA LEU A 290 -13.76 11.01 1.14
C LEU A 290 -13.70 9.52 1.43
N PHE A 291 -12.74 9.05 2.24
CA PHE A 291 -12.48 7.64 2.42
C PHE A 291 -12.97 7.14 3.78
N LYS A 292 -13.42 5.89 3.80
CA LYS A 292 -13.72 5.18 5.04
C LYS A 292 -12.41 4.92 5.77
N ARG A 293 -12.41 4.84 7.10
CA ARG A 293 -11.23 4.34 7.82
C ARG A 293 -11.30 2.82 7.86
N VAL A 294 -10.15 2.14 7.90
CA VAL A 294 -10.11 0.67 8.05
C VAL A 294 -10.86 0.23 9.32
N GLU A 295 -10.83 1.05 10.35
CA GLU A 295 -11.57 0.90 11.61
C GLU A 295 -13.08 0.78 11.45
N ASP A 296 -13.65 1.39 10.41
CA ASP A 296 -15.09 1.50 10.27
C ASP A 296 -15.73 0.18 9.79
N PHE A 297 -14.90 -0.81 9.43
CA PHE A 297 -15.33 -2.12 8.94
C PHE A 297 -14.42 -3.28 9.39
N THR A 298 -13.59 -3.09 10.43
CA THR A 298 -12.79 -4.17 11.06
C THR A 298 -13.13 -4.29 12.55
N ALA A 299 -13.52 -5.49 13.00
CA ALA A 299 -13.60 -5.81 14.43
C ALA A 299 -12.35 -6.56 14.86
N TYR A 300 -11.74 -6.14 15.97
CA TYR A 300 -10.65 -6.85 16.61
C TYR A 300 -11.16 -7.43 17.94
N ASP A 301 -11.32 -8.75 18.02
CA ASP A 301 -11.36 -9.40 19.32
C ASP A 301 -9.91 -9.53 19.82
N SER A 302 -9.63 -8.98 21.00
CA SER A 302 -8.31 -8.96 21.64
C SER A 302 -7.72 -10.36 21.87
N LYS A 303 -8.55 -11.42 21.75
CA LYS A 303 -8.14 -12.83 21.90
C LYS A 303 -7.70 -13.51 20.60
N THR A 304 -7.96 -12.95 19.42
CA THR A 304 -7.66 -13.56 18.11
C THR A 304 -6.38 -13.01 17.48
N LEU A 305 -5.24 -13.21 18.16
CA LEU A 305 -3.90 -12.89 17.64
C LEU A 305 -3.13 -14.14 17.19
N VAL A 306 -3.80 -15.08 16.51
CA VAL A 306 -3.15 -16.27 15.94
C VAL A 306 -3.48 -16.39 14.45
N GLY A 307 -2.48 -16.17 13.59
CA GLY A 307 -2.44 -16.57 12.18
C GLY A 307 -3.31 -15.81 11.16
N LEU A 308 -4.50 -15.36 11.54
CA LEU A 308 -5.34 -14.37 10.85
C LEU A 308 -6.07 -13.54 11.93
N PRO A 309 -6.26 -12.24 11.77
CA PRO A 309 -6.87 -11.39 12.78
C PRO A 309 -8.38 -11.42 12.59
N ALA A 310 -9.10 -11.87 13.62
CA ALA A 310 -10.52 -11.68 13.88
C ALA A 310 -11.53 -11.99 12.74
N PRO A 311 -12.78 -12.34 13.05
CA PRO A 311 -13.87 -12.16 12.10
C PRO A 311 -13.96 -10.66 11.76
N ILE A 312 -13.55 -10.28 10.53
CA ILE A 312 -14.00 -9.03 9.94
C ILE A 312 -15.53 -9.11 9.98
N ILE A 313 -16.17 -8.16 10.69
CA ILE A 313 -17.63 -8.05 10.80
C ILE A 313 -18.21 -8.30 9.41
N ASP A 314 -19.30 -9.05 9.33
CA ASP A 314 -20.13 -9.23 8.13
C ASP A 314 -20.50 -7.85 7.54
N TYR A 315 -19.56 -7.27 6.80
CA TYR A 315 -19.87 -6.39 5.70
C TYR A 315 -20.60 -7.33 4.74
N ASP A 316 -21.87 -7.02 4.47
CA ASP A 316 -22.66 -7.75 3.49
C ASP A 316 -22.05 -7.48 2.10
N ILE A 317 -20.93 -8.16 1.83
CA ILE A 317 -20.05 -7.97 0.67
C ILE A 317 -20.77 -8.34 -0.63
N ASP A 318 -21.84 -9.13 -0.52
CA ASP A 318 -22.72 -9.50 -1.62
C ASP A 318 -23.85 -8.47 -1.85
N ASN A 319 -24.00 -7.49 -0.94
CA ASN A 319 -25.02 -6.45 -1.01
C ASN A 319 -24.37 -5.05 -0.99
N PRO A 320 -24.17 -4.43 -2.17
CA PRO A 320 -23.46 -3.15 -2.32
C PRO A 320 -24.23 -1.93 -1.79
N GLN A 321 -25.22 -2.12 -0.92
CA GLN A 321 -25.93 -0.98 -0.33
C GLN A 321 -25.02 -0.23 0.64
N ALA A 322 -24.95 1.08 0.45
CA ALA A 322 -24.17 1.98 1.28
C ALA A 322 -24.53 1.79 2.76
N ILE A 323 -23.53 1.47 3.59
CA ILE A 323 -23.66 1.68 5.03
C ILE A 323 -23.65 3.20 5.24
N SER A 324 -24.84 3.79 5.24
CA SER A 324 -25.05 5.19 5.61
C SER A 324 -24.81 5.34 7.12
N TYR A 325 -23.73 6.02 7.48
CA TYR A 325 -23.55 6.57 8.84
C TYR A 325 -24.12 8.00 8.96
N LEU A 326 -25.12 8.35 8.14
CA LEU A 326 -25.91 9.57 8.35
C LEU A 326 -27.10 9.24 9.25
N ARG A 327 -26.98 9.62 10.52
CA ARG A 327 -28.08 10.33 11.19
C ARG A 327 -27.80 11.81 11.13
#